data_AF-A0A3M2AS62-F1
#
_entry.id   AF-A0A3M2AS62-F1
#
_cell.length_a   1.000
_cell.length_b   1.000
_cell.length_c   1.000
_cell.angle_alpha   90.00
_cell.angle_beta   90.00
_cell.angle_gamma   90.00
#
_symmetry.space_group_name_H-M   'P 1'
#
loop_
_entity.id
_entity.type
_entity.pdbx_description
1 polymer ?
#
loop_
_entity_poly.entity_id
_entity_poly.type
_entity_poly.pdbx_seq_one_letter_code
_entity_poly.pdbx_strand_id
1 'polypeptide(L)' 'MESERVQARYRVGIDIGGTFTDFVIYDEVRGSLDTLKLLSTPAHPADAVLSGLAAHCP' A
#
# COMPACT_ATOMS: atom_id res chain seq x y z
N MET A 1 32.38 -4.40 -2.27
CA MET A 1 31.56 -3.89 -1.15
C MET A 1 30.13 -4.09 -1.59
N GLU A 2 29.50 -5.16 -1.11
CA GLU A 2 28.08 -5.43 -1.37
C GLU A 2 27.30 -4.34 -0.63
N SER A 3 26.50 -3.54 -1.34
CA SER A 3 25.63 -2.56 -0.71
C SER A 3 24.58 -3.33 0.12
N GLU A 4 24.57 -3.17 1.44
CA GLU A 4 23.49 -3.65 2.28
C GLU A 4 22.19 -3.02 1.78
N ARG A 5 21.32 -3.82 1.17
CA ARG A 5 19.97 -3.36 0.84
C ARG A 5 19.18 -3.32 2.14
N VAL A 6 18.67 -2.15 2.48
CA VAL A 6 17.60 -2.04 3.46
C VAL A 6 16.45 -2.92 2.96
N GLN A 7 16.14 -3.99 3.67
CA GLN A 7 14.96 -4.80 3.36
C GLN A 7 13.73 -3.93 3.60
N ALA A 8 12.94 -3.70 2.55
CA ALA A 8 11.68 -3.00 2.69
C ALA A 8 10.71 -3.89 3.48
N ARG A 9 10.21 -3.41 4.62
CA ARG A 9 9.25 -4.15 5.46
C ARG A 9 7.96 -4.47 4.70
N TYR A 10 7.49 -3.51 3.91
CA TYR A 10 6.23 -3.62 3.18
C TYR A 10 6.49 -3.60 1.68
N ARG A 11 5.80 -4.48 0.96
CA ARG A 11 5.58 -4.36 -0.48
C ARG A 11 4.11 -4.10 -0.71
N VAL A 12 3.80 -3.02 -1.43
CA VAL A 12 2.42 -2.61 -1.64
C VAL A 12 2.15 -2.45 -3.13
N GLY A 13 1.14 -3.16 -3.63
CA GLY A 13 0.53 -2.91 -4.94
C GLY A 13 -0.73 -2.09 -4.77
N ILE A 14 -0.92 -1.08 -5.63
CA ILE A 14 -2.07 -0.17 -5.58
C ILE A 14 -2.64 -0.04 -6.99
N ASP A 15 -3.95 -0.22 -7.13
CA ASP A 15 -4.71 0.04 -8.35
C ASP A 15 -5.76 1.12 -8.08
N ILE A 16 -5.62 2.27 -8.74
CA ILE A 16 -6.51 3.42 -8.57
C ILE A 16 -7.56 3.38 -9.67
N GLY A 17 -8.78 2.98 -9.31
CA GLY A 17 -9.95 3.04 -10.18
C GLY A 17 -10.78 4.32 -9.99
N GLY A 18 -11.89 4.41 -10.71
CA GLY A 18 -12.82 5.54 -10.62
C GLY A 18 -13.64 5.57 -9.34
N THR A 19 -14.15 4.41 -8.91
CA THR A 19 -14.98 4.28 -7.69
C THR A 19 -14.18 3.83 -6.49
N PHE A 20 -13.20 2.95 -6.70
CA PHE A 20 -12.42 2.34 -5.64
C PHE A 20 -10.93 2.34 -5.95
N THR A 21 -10.13 2.43 -4.90
CA THR A 21 -8.69 2.18 -4.90
C THR A 21 -8.44 0.86 -4.15
N ASP A 22 -7.85 -0.09 -4.86
CA ASP A 22 -7.54 -1.43 -4.35
C ASP A 22 -6.07 -1.50 -3.92
N PHE A 23 -5.79 -2.17 -2.80
CA PHE A 23 -4.43 -2.41 -2.34
C PHE A 23 -4.20 -3.89 -2.06
N VAL A 24 -2.96 -4.30 -2.29
CA VAL A 24 -2.40 -5.57 -1.86
C VAL A 24 -1.13 -5.26 -1.07
N ILE A 25 -1.11 -5.59 0.21
CA ILE A 25 0.00 -5.31 1.13
C ILE A 25 0.63 -6.63 1.54
N TYR A 26 1.93 -6.75 1.32
CA TYR A 26 2.73 -7.84 1.84
C TYR A 26 3.69 -7.32 2.92
N ASP A 27 3.53 -7.79 4.15
CA ASP A 27 4.43 -7.52 5.28
C ASP A 27 5.52 -8.61 5.31
N GLU A 28 6.75 -8.29 4.91
CA GLU A 28 7.87 -9.23 4.87
C GLU A 28 8.24 -9.74 6.27
N VAL A 29 8.01 -8.94 7.32
CA VAL A 29 8.37 -9.30 8.70
C VAL A 29 7.37 -10.29 9.28
N ARG A 30 6.07 -10.08 8.99
CA ARG A 30 4.99 -10.98 9.45
C ARG A 30 4.76 -12.16 8.50
N GLY A 31 5.22 -12.05 7.26
CA GLY A 31 4.93 -13.02 6.20
C GLY A 31 3.45 -13.04 5.79
N SER A 32 2.72 -11.94 6.00
CA SER A 32 1.27 -11.86 5.75
C SER A 32 0.95 -11.08 4.48
N LEU A 33 -0.16 -11.47 3.83
CA LEU A 33 -0.74 -10.76 2.69
C LEU A 33 -2.12 -10.25 3.09
N ASP A 34 -2.28 -8.93 3.04
CA ASP A 34 -3.53 -8.24 3.36
C ASP A 34 -4.05 -7.50 2.12
N THR A 35 -5.38 -7.38 2.01
CA THR A 35 -6.02 -6.62 0.93
C THR A 35 -7.00 -5.61 1.51
N LEU A 36 -7.10 -4.46 0.85
CA LEU A 36 -8.06 -3.43 1.22
C LEU A 36 -8.63 -2.74 -0.02
N LYS A 37 -9.85 -2.22 0.12
CA LYS A 37 -10.57 -1.51 -0.91
C LYS A 37 -11.17 -0.25 -0.30
N LEU A 38 -10.71 0.90 -0.76
CA LEU A 38 -11.21 2.21 -0.31
C LEU A 38 -11.99 2.87 -1.42
N LEU A 39 -12.93 3.75 -1.08
CA LEU A 39 -13.51 4.65 -2.07
C LEU A 39 -12.39 5.53 -2.65
N SER A 40 -12.36 5.64 -3.97
CA SER A 40 -11.44 6.56 -4.65
C SER A 40 -11.81 8.01 -4.31
N THR A 41 -10.81 8.87 -4.39
CA THR A 41 -10.98 10.33 -4.33
C THR A 41 -10.62 10.89 -5.70
N PRO A 42 -11.55 10.97 -6.69
CA PRO A 42 -11.18 11.22 -8.08
C PRO A 42 -10.45 12.54 -8.32
N ALA A 43 -10.78 13.59 -7.55
CA ALA A 43 -10.08 14.86 -7.62
C ALA A 43 -8.66 14.79 -7.04
N HIS A 44 -8.44 13.92 -6.04
CA HIS A 44 -7.21 13.82 -5.25
C HIS A 44 -6.88 12.34 -4.94
N PRO A 45 -6.50 11.54 -5.96
CA PRO A 45 -6.32 10.10 -5.79
C PRO A 45 -5.21 9.73 -4.79
N ALA A 46 -4.24 10.63 -4.60
CA ALA A 46 -3.18 10.48 -3.60
C ALA A 46 -3.74 10.42 -2.16
N ASP A 47 -4.86 11.08 -1.87
CA ASP A 47 -5.43 11.11 -0.51
C ASP A 47 -5.94 9.72 -0.09
N ALA A 48 -6.57 8.98 -1.01
CA ALA A 48 -6.99 7.60 -0.77
C ALA A 48 -5.77 6.69 -0.54
N VAL A 49 -4.70 6.89 -1.31
CA VAL A 49 -3.43 6.15 -1.16
C VAL A 49 -2.79 6.40 0.20
N LEU A 50 -2.58 7.67 0.56
CA LEU A 50 -1.94 8.06 1.83
C LEU A 50 -2.75 7.57 3.03
N SER A 51 -4.08 7.67 2.97
CA SER A 51 -4.96 7.19 4.03
C SER A 51 -4.86 5.67 4.19
N GLY A 52 -4.85 4.91 3.08
CA GLY A 52 -4.69 3.46 3.11
C GLY A 52 -3.32 3.03 3.66
N LEU A 53 -2.24 3.69 3.24
CA LEU A 53 -0.90 3.41 3.75
C LEU A 53 -0.77 3.74 5.24
N ALA A 54 -1.26 4.90 5.70
CA ALA A 54 -1.18 5.29 7.11
C ALA A 54 -1.94 4.34 8.05
N ALA A 55 -3.05 3.78 7.59
CA ALA A 55 -3.85 2.85 8.40
C ALA A 55 -3.29 1.41 8.43
N HIS A 56 -2.55 1.00 7.40
CA HIS A 56 -2.18 -0.41 7.21
C HIS A 56 -0.67 -0.70 7.09
N CYS A 57 0.18 0.33 6.99
CA CYS A 57 1.65 0.23 6.93
C CYS A 57 2.31 1.15 7.99
N PRO A 58 2.31 0.77 9.27
CA PRO A 58 2.89 1.56 10.37
C PRO A 58 4.42 1.49 10.48
#